data_AF-A0AB35MAG0-F1
#
_entry.id   AF-A0AB35MAG0-F1
#
_cell.length_a   1.000
_cell.length_b   1.000
_cell.length_c   1.000
_cell.angle_alpha   90.00
_cell.angle_beta   90.00
_cell.angle_gamma   90.00
#
_symmetry.space_group_name_H-M   'P 1'
#
loop_
_entity.id
_entity.type
_entity.pdbx_description
1 polymer ?
#
loop_
_entity_poly.entity_id
_entity_poly.type
_entity_poly.pdbx_seq_one_letter_code
_entity_poly.pdbx_strand_id
1 'polypeptide(L)'
;MSDVAPGAPAQRPASRATSLRQDTPRQRGRRKTLAQRLNPWIRSLHLYCGVALVPFVLLYGVSAFLMNHPGLYRDIQQTPLSSEALQRAALGPVDAQALAVATVAEMNRVSSGRHEFTLVDPQALEGAPLSLLLDSRGADMRQRYMVDLSHGEGRRIAMQENAAGNASARPARMPLAGQTLTLPDTSPLAVPLVSQQARLREAIGASERQPLNGKGTLDFTLEDGSGQRFTAQLDLYSGKLKGQPVGQDQPGAGLGETLTHLHKQHGYKSSVLEWLWAVVVDVMACVMVMWGLTGLWMWWQMKRRRPLGGLLMAAGIGLSAALGLGLHAGM
;
A
#
# COMPACT_ATOMS: atom_id res chain seq x y z
N MET A 1 -18.26 -47.14 -116.38
CA MET A 1 -17.89 -45.78 -116.82
C MET A 1 -18.18 -44.87 -115.65
N SER A 2 -17.15 -44.58 -114.85
CA SER A 2 -16.43 -43.27 -114.82
C SER A 2 -17.30 -42.22 -114.10
N ASP A 3 -16.88 -41.40 -113.15
CA ASP A 3 -15.59 -41.04 -112.59
C ASP A 3 -15.86 -40.14 -111.34
N VAL A 4 -14.89 -40.04 -110.43
CA VAL A 4 -14.51 -38.83 -109.66
C VAL A 4 -15.47 -38.19 -108.61
N ALA A 5 -14.96 -38.15 -107.37
CA ALA A 5 -15.35 -37.38 -106.16
C ALA A 5 -15.12 -35.84 -106.34
N PRO A 6 -15.36 -34.89 -105.38
CA PRO A 6 -15.57 -35.03 -103.93
C PRO A 6 -16.67 -34.14 -103.30
N GLY A 7 -17.11 -34.49 -102.10
CA GLY A 7 -18.05 -33.65 -101.33
C GLY A 7 -18.18 -34.12 -99.88
N ALA A 8 -17.27 -33.69 -99.03
CA ALA A 8 -17.46 -33.67 -97.58
C ALA A 8 -17.97 -32.26 -97.16
N PRO A 9 -18.46 -32.01 -95.93
CA PRO A 9 -18.81 -32.91 -94.82
C PRO A 9 -20.19 -32.59 -94.16
N ALA A 10 -20.69 -33.48 -93.30
CA ALA A 10 -21.59 -33.07 -92.18
C ALA A 10 -21.42 -34.02 -91.00
N GLN A 11 -20.26 -33.93 -90.33
CA GLN A 11 -20.09 -34.49 -89.00
C GLN A 11 -20.83 -33.58 -88.01
N ARG A 12 -21.78 -34.16 -87.26
CA ARG A 12 -22.41 -33.51 -86.10
C ARG A 12 -21.30 -33.12 -85.10
N PRO A 13 -21.24 -31.87 -84.61
CA PRO A 13 -20.30 -31.55 -83.57
C PRO A 13 -20.78 -32.19 -82.26
N ALA A 14 -20.04 -33.18 -81.79
CA ALA A 14 -19.91 -33.41 -80.36
C ALA A 14 -19.28 -32.15 -79.78
N SER A 15 -20.09 -31.26 -79.20
CA SER A 15 -19.62 -30.15 -78.39
C SER A 15 -18.96 -30.74 -77.15
N ARG A 16 -17.68 -31.08 -77.32
CA ARG A 16 -16.69 -31.34 -76.30
C ARG A 16 -16.83 -30.21 -75.29
N ALA A 17 -17.43 -30.51 -74.14
CA ALA A 17 -17.40 -29.62 -73.00
C ALA A 17 -15.93 -29.41 -72.66
N THR A 18 -15.37 -28.31 -73.16
CA THR A 18 -14.10 -27.79 -72.73
C THR A 18 -14.30 -27.41 -71.27
N SER A 19 -14.05 -28.36 -70.37
CA SER A 19 -13.78 -28.05 -68.98
C SER A 19 -12.50 -27.21 -68.99
N LEU A 20 -12.68 -25.90 -69.15
CA LEU A 20 -11.69 -24.92 -68.77
C LEU A 20 -11.40 -25.22 -67.31
N ARG A 21 -10.33 -25.99 -67.09
CA ARG A 21 -9.68 -26.12 -65.80
C ARG A 21 -9.32 -24.69 -65.44
N GLN A 22 -10.18 -24.08 -64.62
CA GLN A 22 -9.84 -22.83 -63.96
C GLN A 22 -8.66 -23.18 -63.06
N ASP A 23 -7.46 -22.94 -63.57
CA ASP A 23 -6.26 -22.86 -62.77
C ASP A 23 -6.50 -21.73 -61.77
N THR A 24 -7.03 -22.11 -60.62
CA THR A 24 -7.21 -21.21 -59.49
C THR A 24 -5.81 -20.69 -59.16
N PRO A 25 -5.58 -19.37 -59.18
CA PRO A 25 -4.26 -18.84 -58.88
C PRO A 25 -3.92 -19.29 -57.47
N ARG A 26 -2.89 -20.14 -57.35
CA ARG A 26 -2.35 -20.59 -56.06
C ARG A 26 -2.15 -19.34 -55.20
N GLN A 27 -2.99 -19.15 -54.19
CA GLN A 27 -2.86 -18.08 -53.21
C GLN A 27 -1.43 -18.16 -52.66
N ARG A 28 -0.56 -17.23 -53.06
CA ARG A 28 0.76 -17.06 -52.45
C ARG A 28 0.52 -16.87 -50.96
N GLY A 29 0.93 -17.87 -50.16
CA GLY A 29 0.71 -17.89 -48.73
C GLY A 29 1.19 -16.59 -48.10
N ARG A 30 0.24 -15.75 -47.69
CA ARG A 30 0.53 -14.49 -46.99
C ARG A 30 1.30 -14.87 -45.74
N ARG A 31 2.60 -14.53 -45.68
CA ARG A 31 3.46 -14.88 -44.54
C ARG A 31 2.80 -14.35 -43.28
N LYS A 32 2.42 -15.25 -42.36
CA LYS A 32 1.77 -14.88 -41.11
C LYS A 32 2.66 -13.92 -40.34
N THR A 33 2.11 -12.80 -39.90
CA THR A 33 2.82 -11.82 -39.07
C THR A 33 3.19 -12.43 -37.72
N LEU A 34 4.19 -11.88 -37.03
CA LEU A 34 4.61 -12.37 -35.70
C LEU A 34 3.43 -12.46 -34.72
N ALA A 35 2.55 -11.45 -34.73
CA ALA A 35 1.32 -11.43 -33.93
C ALA A 35 0.38 -12.61 -34.23
N GLN A 36 0.24 -13.01 -35.50
CA GLN A 36 -0.60 -14.15 -35.90
C GLN A 36 -0.01 -15.50 -35.47
N ARG A 37 1.31 -15.59 -35.23
CA ARG A 37 1.97 -16.78 -34.70
C ARG A 37 1.84 -16.88 -33.18
N LEU A 38 1.87 -15.75 -32.48
CA LEU A 38 1.80 -15.69 -31.00
C LEU A 38 0.37 -15.77 -30.46
N ASN A 39 -0.62 -15.28 -31.19
CA ASN A 39 -2.03 -15.26 -30.76
C ASN A 39 -2.58 -16.61 -30.21
N PRO A 40 -2.39 -17.77 -30.87
CA PRO A 40 -2.88 -19.05 -30.33
C PRO A 40 -2.20 -19.45 -29.01
N TRP A 41 -0.95 -19.03 -28.79
CA TRP A 41 -0.22 -19.25 -27.55
C TRP A 41 -0.75 -18.37 -26.43
N ILE A 42 -0.91 -17.07 -26.67
CA ILE A 42 -1.46 -16.12 -25.71
C ILE A 42 -2.86 -16.55 -25.27
N ARG A 43 -3.72 -16.94 -26.23
CA ARG A 43 -5.07 -17.46 -25.94
C ARG A 43 -5.04 -18.73 -25.08
N SER A 44 -4.08 -19.62 -25.32
CA SER A 44 -3.95 -20.86 -24.56
C SER A 44 -3.39 -20.60 -23.16
N LEU A 45 -2.43 -19.69 -23.03
CA LEU A 45 -1.88 -19.25 -21.75
C LEU A 45 -2.98 -18.62 -20.88
N HIS A 46 -3.74 -17.66 -21.41
CA HIS A 46 -4.85 -17.04 -20.69
C HIS A 46 -5.91 -18.06 -20.27
N LEU A 47 -6.25 -19.02 -21.14
CA LEU A 47 -7.18 -20.10 -20.79
C LEU A 47 -6.64 -20.95 -19.63
N TYR A 48 -5.44 -21.52 -19.76
CA TYR A 48 -4.95 -22.51 -18.81
C TYR A 48 -4.51 -21.87 -17.49
N CYS A 49 -3.78 -20.75 -17.55
CA CYS A 49 -3.41 -20.00 -16.35
C CYS A 49 -4.64 -19.38 -15.69
N GLY A 50 -5.57 -18.82 -16.48
CA GLY A 50 -6.80 -18.24 -15.97
C GLY A 50 -7.58 -19.25 -15.13
N VAL A 51 -7.84 -20.44 -15.69
CA VAL A 51 -8.60 -21.51 -15.01
C VAL A 51 -7.85 -22.10 -13.81
N ALA A 52 -6.55 -22.39 -13.96
CA ALA A 52 -5.76 -22.99 -12.88
C ALA A 52 -5.59 -22.06 -11.68
N LEU A 53 -5.48 -20.74 -11.94
CA LEU A 53 -5.20 -19.75 -10.90
C LEU A 53 -6.45 -19.01 -10.41
N VAL A 54 -7.66 -19.27 -10.95
CA VAL A 54 -8.92 -18.63 -10.51
C VAL A 54 -9.01 -18.46 -8.98
N PRO A 55 -8.89 -19.52 -8.14
CA PRO A 55 -9.05 -19.35 -6.71
C PRO A 55 -8.01 -18.39 -6.11
N PHE A 56 -6.76 -18.41 -6.62
CA PHE A 56 -5.69 -17.53 -6.16
C PHE A 56 -5.89 -16.09 -6.62
N VAL A 57 -6.12 -15.83 -7.91
CA VAL A 57 -6.29 -14.44 -8.40
C VAL A 57 -7.54 -13.78 -7.86
N LEU A 58 -8.61 -14.55 -7.61
CA LEU A 58 -9.79 -14.03 -6.93
C LEU A 58 -9.47 -13.71 -5.46
N LEU A 59 -8.81 -14.62 -4.74
CA LEU A 59 -8.37 -14.36 -3.37
C LEU A 59 -7.49 -13.11 -3.29
N TYR A 60 -6.43 -13.02 -4.09
CA TYR A 60 -5.50 -11.89 -4.11
C TYR A 60 -6.15 -10.58 -4.60
N GLY A 61 -6.95 -10.62 -5.67
CA GLY A 61 -7.64 -9.42 -6.17
C GLY A 61 -8.66 -8.88 -5.16
N VAL A 62 -9.51 -9.74 -4.61
CA VAL A 62 -10.53 -9.33 -3.63
C VAL A 62 -9.86 -8.87 -2.33
N SER A 63 -8.85 -9.58 -1.83
CA SER A 63 -8.13 -9.17 -0.62
C SER A 63 -7.40 -7.85 -0.79
N ALA A 64 -6.73 -7.61 -1.93
CA ALA A 64 -6.09 -6.33 -2.20
C ALA A 64 -7.10 -5.18 -2.19
N PHE A 65 -8.26 -5.37 -2.82
CA PHE A 65 -9.36 -4.39 -2.78
C PHE A 65 -9.85 -4.15 -1.34
N LEU A 66 -10.11 -5.21 -0.57
CA LEU A 66 -10.53 -5.09 0.82
C LEU A 66 -9.48 -4.42 1.71
N MET A 67 -8.19 -4.73 1.55
CA MET A 67 -7.09 -4.07 2.29
C MET A 67 -7.00 -2.58 2.00
N ASN A 68 -7.33 -2.17 0.77
CA ASN A 68 -7.38 -0.76 0.37
C ASN A 68 -8.65 -0.06 0.90
N HIS A 69 -9.72 -0.82 1.09
CA HIS A 69 -11.02 -0.39 1.60
C HIS A 69 -11.38 -1.06 2.94
N PRO A 70 -10.63 -0.82 4.02
CA PRO A 70 -10.80 -1.57 5.26
C PRO A 70 -12.17 -1.34 5.92
N GLY A 71 -12.86 -0.24 5.62
CA GLY A 71 -14.21 0.03 6.11
C GLY A 71 -15.31 -0.88 5.53
N LEU A 72 -15.03 -1.65 4.47
CA LEU A 72 -16.02 -2.59 3.90
C LEU A 72 -16.15 -3.89 4.71
N TYR A 73 -15.15 -4.23 5.52
CA TYR A 73 -15.14 -5.48 6.28
C TYR A 73 -14.74 -5.32 7.75
N ARG A 74 -14.12 -4.20 8.12
CA ARG A 74 -13.89 -3.82 9.52
C ARG A 74 -14.89 -2.74 9.88
N ASP A 75 -15.48 -2.87 11.07
CA ASP A 75 -16.22 -1.77 11.66
C ASP A 75 -15.21 -0.69 12.09
N ILE A 76 -15.03 0.30 11.21
CA ILE A 76 -14.15 1.45 11.42
C ILE A 76 -15.04 2.65 11.69
N GLN A 77 -15.25 2.95 12.96
CA GLN A 77 -15.96 4.18 13.34
C GLN A 77 -14.96 5.33 13.44
N GLN A 78 -15.06 6.25 12.48
CA GLN A 78 -14.36 7.53 12.55
C GLN A 78 -15.25 8.55 13.26
N THR A 79 -14.85 8.99 14.45
CA THR A 79 -15.52 10.07 15.17
C THR A 79 -14.59 11.29 15.19
N PRO A 80 -15.03 12.46 14.72
CA PRO A 80 -14.24 13.68 14.90
C PRO A 80 -14.06 13.94 16.40
N LEU A 81 -12.84 14.31 16.81
CA LEU A 81 -12.58 14.82 18.15
C LEU A 81 -12.86 16.32 18.14
N SER A 82 -13.61 16.81 19.13
CA SER A 82 -13.87 18.24 19.22
C SER A 82 -12.57 18.98 19.56
N SER A 83 -12.35 20.12 18.90
CA SER A 83 -11.23 21.02 19.18
C SER A 83 -11.21 21.47 20.64
N GLU A 84 -12.38 21.68 21.25
CA GLU A 84 -12.53 21.97 22.68
C GLU A 84 -12.00 20.85 23.58
N ALA A 85 -12.20 19.58 23.20
CA ALA A 85 -11.68 18.45 23.95
C ALA A 85 -10.16 18.37 23.85
N LEU A 86 -9.60 18.60 22.67
CA LEU A 86 -8.15 18.64 22.44
C LEU A 86 -7.49 19.80 23.20
N GLN A 87 -8.10 20.98 23.20
CA GLN A 87 -7.63 22.14 24.00
C GLN A 87 -7.63 21.84 25.50
N ARG A 88 -8.69 21.20 26.04
CA ARG A 88 -8.71 20.75 27.45
C ARG A 88 -7.60 19.76 27.78
N ALA A 89 -7.13 19.00 26.79
CA ALA A 89 -6.01 18.08 26.91
C ALA A 89 -4.63 18.74 26.76
N ALA A 90 -4.57 20.07 26.62
CA ALA A 90 -3.38 20.82 26.20
C ALA A 90 -2.80 20.39 24.83
N LEU A 91 -3.61 19.73 23.99
CA LEU A 91 -3.30 19.38 22.60
C LEU A 91 -3.87 20.47 21.67
N GLY A 92 -3.44 21.72 21.88
CA GLY A 92 -3.82 22.85 21.02
C GLY A 92 -3.00 22.90 19.72
N PRO A 93 -3.26 23.87 18.83
CA PRO A 93 -2.38 24.16 17.72
C PRO A 93 -0.99 24.53 18.24
N VAL A 94 0.02 23.73 17.90
CA VAL A 94 1.42 23.88 18.23
C VAL A 94 2.15 24.23 16.94
N ASP A 95 2.80 25.38 16.95
CA ASP A 95 3.73 25.75 15.88
C ASP A 95 5.03 24.92 16.01
N ALA A 96 5.34 24.18 14.94
CA ALA A 96 6.53 23.34 14.87
C ALA A 96 7.82 24.16 14.98
N GLN A 97 7.85 25.37 14.42
CA GLN A 97 8.99 26.27 14.51
C GLN A 97 9.20 26.75 15.96
N ALA A 98 8.14 27.28 16.60
CA ALA A 98 8.20 27.68 18.00
C ALA A 98 8.65 26.52 18.92
N LEU A 99 8.19 25.29 18.66
CA LEU A 99 8.59 24.11 19.43
C LEU A 99 10.07 23.75 19.24
N ALA A 100 10.58 23.81 18.00
CA ALA A 100 11.99 23.56 17.72
C ALA A 100 12.88 24.62 18.38
N VAL A 101 12.52 25.91 18.28
CA VAL A 101 13.25 27.02 18.91
C VAL A 101 13.28 26.85 20.44
N ALA A 102 12.14 26.55 21.06
CA ALA A 102 12.07 26.30 22.49
C ALA A 102 12.93 25.10 22.92
N THR A 103 12.97 24.04 22.10
CA THR A 103 13.80 22.85 22.36
C THR A 103 15.29 23.19 22.30
N VAL A 104 15.73 23.96 21.29
CA VAL A 104 17.14 24.39 21.16
C VAL A 104 17.55 25.31 22.30
N ALA A 105 16.69 26.25 22.68
CA ALA A 105 16.92 27.12 23.82
C ALA A 105 17.12 26.32 25.11
N GLU A 106 16.32 25.27 25.32
CA GLU A 106 16.47 24.38 26.47
C GLU A 106 17.76 23.55 26.40
N MET A 107 18.10 23.01 25.24
CA MET A 107 19.37 22.27 25.05
C MET A 107 20.57 23.13 25.42
N ASN A 108 20.59 24.39 24.98
CA ASN A 108 21.66 25.34 25.29
C ASN A 108 21.70 25.67 26.78
N ARG A 109 20.53 25.83 27.41
CA ARG A 109 20.41 26.08 28.86
C ARG A 109 20.97 24.91 29.67
N VAL A 110 20.62 23.67 29.35
CA VAL A 110 21.08 22.49 30.10
C VAL A 110 22.53 22.14 29.79
N SER A 111 22.98 22.38 28.56
CA SER A 111 24.39 22.22 28.18
C SER A 111 25.33 23.16 28.96
N SER A 112 24.79 24.12 29.73
CA SER A 112 25.53 24.99 30.65
C SER A 112 26.72 25.68 29.97
N GLY A 113 26.57 26.04 28.69
CA GLY A 113 27.61 26.69 27.88
C GLY A 113 28.75 25.78 27.37
N ARG A 114 28.66 24.45 27.54
CA ARG A 114 29.68 23.52 27.00
C ARG A 114 29.55 23.26 25.50
N HIS A 115 28.33 23.36 24.98
CA HIS A 115 27.99 23.19 23.57
C HIS A 115 26.93 24.25 23.23
N GLU A 116 27.08 24.91 22.09
CA GLU A 116 26.15 25.90 21.57
C GLU A 116 25.52 25.34 20.31
N PHE A 117 24.22 25.08 20.37
CA PHE A 117 23.44 24.59 19.25
C PHE A 117 22.65 25.73 18.63
N THR A 118 22.75 25.86 17.31
CA THR A 118 21.94 26.80 16.53
C THR A 118 21.01 26.02 15.61
N LEU A 119 19.74 26.44 15.53
CA LEU A 119 18.78 25.83 14.61
C LEU A 119 19.12 26.23 13.17
N VAL A 120 19.28 25.22 12.31
CA VAL A 120 19.53 25.44 10.88
C VAL A 120 18.18 25.57 10.17
N ASP A 121 18.03 26.67 9.43
CA ASP A 121 16.84 27.00 8.64
C ASP A 121 15.50 26.92 9.42
N PRO A 122 15.25 27.87 10.34
CA PRO A 122 14.01 27.90 11.10
C PRO A 122 12.76 28.08 10.22
N GLN A 123 12.89 28.71 9.05
CA GLN A 123 11.75 29.01 8.16
C GLN A 123 11.23 27.76 7.47
N ALA A 124 12.05 26.74 7.25
CA ALA A 124 11.60 25.46 6.71
C ALA A 124 10.60 24.71 7.62
N LEU A 125 10.53 25.07 8.90
CA LEU A 125 9.60 24.48 9.88
C LEU A 125 8.30 25.28 10.02
N GLU A 126 8.23 26.48 9.43
CA GLU A 126 7.04 27.34 9.50
C GLU A 126 5.88 26.68 8.76
N GLY A 127 4.80 26.38 9.48
CA GLY A 127 3.63 25.66 8.94
C GLY A 127 3.88 24.18 8.65
N ALA A 128 4.98 23.59 9.12
CA ALA A 128 5.24 22.17 8.97
C ALA A 128 4.16 21.34 9.69
N PRO A 129 3.60 20.30 9.04
CA PRO A 129 2.52 19.51 9.63
C PRO A 129 3.05 18.71 10.83
N LEU A 130 2.42 18.92 11.99
CA LEU A 130 2.75 18.23 13.23
C LEU A 130 1.63 17.27 13.58
N SER A 131 1.92 15.95 13.62
CA SER A 131 0.91 14.94 13.93
C SER A 131 1.31 14.06 15.10
N LEU A 132 0.33 13.76 15.96
CA LEU A 132 0.45 12.86 17.10
C LEU A 132 -0.56 11.72 16.95
N LEU A 133 -0.05 10.49 16.91
CA LEU A 133 -0.84 9.28 16.89
C LEU A 133 -0.84 8.67 18.29
N LEU A 134 -1.99 8.64 18.97
CA LEU A 134 -2.18 7.94 20.23
C LEU A 134 -2.91 6.61 19.98
N ASP A 135 -2.48 5.54 20.62
CA ASP A 135 -3.04 4.20 20.47
C ASP A 135 -3.42 3.66 21.85
N SER A 136 -4.67 3.22 22.01
CA SER A 136 -5.19 2.53 23.19
C SER A 136 -5.68 1.16 22.75
N ARG A 137 -5.20 0.10 23.42
CA ARG A 137 -5.61 -1.27 23.14
C ARG A 137 -6.53 -1.77 24.24
N GLY A 138 -7.79 -2.00 23.90
CA GLY A 138 -8.77 -2.64 24.77
C GLY A 138 -8.85 -4.15 24.56
N ALA A 139 -9.74 -4.79 25.32
CA ALA A 139 -9.96 -6.24 25.23
C ALA A 139 -10.43 -6.66 23.82
N ASP A 140 -11.35 -5.89 23.22
CA ASP A 140 -11.97 -6.22 21.92
C ASP A 140 -11.79 -5.14 20.84
N MET A 141 -11.29 -3.96 21.22
CA MET A 141 -11.23 -2.78 20.35
C MET A 141 -9.87 -2.09 20.47
N ARG A 142 -9.25 -1.80 19.32
CA ARG A 142 -8.09 -0.91 19.24
C ARG A 142 -8.56 0.48 18.83
N GLN A 143 -8.30 1.45 19.69
CA GLN A 143 -8.67 2.84 19.47
C GLN A 143 -7.42 3.62 19.08
N ARG A 144 -7.42 4.21 17.89
CA ARG A 144 -6.36 5.10 17.43
C ARG A 144 -6.87 6.51 17.34
N TYR A 145 -6.15 7.45 17.93
CA TYR A 145 -6.45 8.86 17.88
C TYR A 145 -5.36 9.52 17.05
N MET A 146 -5.74 10.11 15.92
CA MET A 146 -4.85 10.92 15.08
C MET A 146 -5.16 12.37 15.40
N VAL A 147 -4.20 13.07 15.98
CA VAL A 147 -4.32 14.48 16.35
C VAL A 147 -3.38 15.27 15.46
N ASP A 148 -3.93 16.19 14.67
CA ASP A 148 -3.18 17.21 13.98
C ASP A 148 -2.92 18.36 14.96
N LEU A 149 -1.68 18.41 15.44
CA LEU A 149 -1.22 19.44 16.34
C LEU A 149 -0.98 20.76 15.62
N SER A 150 -0.89 20.83 14.29
CA SER A 150 -0.72 22.13 13.60
C SER A 150 -2.02 22.93 13.57
N HIS A 151 -3.17 22.25 13.41
CA HIS A 151 -4.49 22.89 13.34
C HIS A 151 -5.36 22.67 14.60
N GLY A 152 -4.91 21.85 15.55
CA GLY A 152 -5.67 21.52 16.75
C GLY A 152 -6.92 20.67 16.47
N GLU A 153 -6.88 19.90 15.38
CA GLU A 153 -7.96 18.99 14.98
C GLU A 153 -7.59 17.55 15.28
N GLY A 154 -8.58 16.68 15.42
CA GLY A 154 -8.31 15.27 15.65
C GLY A 154 -9.42 14.37 15.17
N ARG A 155 -9.04 13.13 14.88
CA ARG A 155 -9.94 12.05 14.52
C ARG A 155 -9.68 10.85 15.42
N ARG A 156 -10.75 10.33 16.02
CA ARG A 156 -10.76 9.02 16.66
C ARG A 156 -11.14 7.99 15.62
N ILE A 157 -10.31 6.97 15.46
CA ILE A 157 -10.54 5.80 14.63
C ILE A 157 -10.65 4.61 15.59
N ALA A 158 -11.88 4.14 15.78
CA ALA A 158 -12.14 2.88 16.46
C ALA A 158 -12.02 1.75 15.44
N MET A 159 -11.13 0.78 15.68
CA MET A 159 -11.04 -0.43 14.87
C MET A 159 -11.26 -1.64 15.75
N GLN A 160 -12.25 -2.46 15.42
CA GLN A 160 -12.45 -3.75 16.07
C GLN A 160 -11.23 -4.63 15.80
N GLU A 161 -10.60 -5.11 16.87
CA GLU A 161 -9.45 -5.97 16.76
C GLU A 161 -9.96 -7.40 16.70
N ASN A 162 -10.01 -7.99 15.49
CA ASN A 162 -10.15 -9.44 15.40
C ASN A 162 -9.00 -10.05 16.20
N ALA A 163 -9.34 -10.79 17.24
CA ALA A 163 -8.41 -11.34 18.23
C ALA A 163 -7.49 -12.41 17.63
N ALA A 164 -6.57 -12.00 16.76
CA ALA A 164 -5.42 -12.77 16.29
C ALA A 164 -4.45 -11.84 15.57
N GLY A 165 -3.27 -11.61 16.14
CA GLY A 165 -2.14 -11.05 15.40
C GLY A 165 -1.29 -10.02 16.14
N ASN A 166 -0.27 -10.52 16.82
CA ASN A 166 0.98 -9.84 17.15
C ASN A 166 0.92 -8.73 18.22
N ALA A 167 1.08 -9.18 19.47
CA ALA A 167 1.86 -8.42 20.44
C ALA A 167 3.30 -8.31 19.91
N SER A 168 3.61 -7.24 19.18
CA SER A 168 5.00 -6.95 18.80
C SER A 168 5.82 -6.78 20.06
N ALA A 169 6.80 -7.66 20.22
CA ALA A 169 7.74 -7.68 21.32
C ALA A 169 8.33 -6.29 21.57
N ARG A 170 8.30 -5.87 22.83
CA ARG A 170 8.95 -4.66 23.33
C ARG A 170 10.43 -4.73 22.96
N PRO A 171 10.98 -3.83 22.12
CA PRO A 171 12.41 -3.83 21.87
C PRO A 171 13.12 -3.61 23.21
N ALA A 172 14.16 -4.41 23.44
CA ALA A 172 14.95 -4.39 24.66
C ALA A 172 15.40 -2.96 24.99
N ARG A 173 15.26 -2.59 26.28
CA ARG A 173 15.78 -1.33 26.80
C ARG A 173 17.29 -1.31 26.63
N MET A 174 17.80 -0.27 25.99
CA MET A 174 19.22 0.02 25.98
C MET A 174 19.66 0.56 27.35
N PRO A 175 20.81 0.12 27.88
CA PRO A 175 21.45 0.67 29.07
C PRO A 175 22.33 1.86 28.67
N LEU A 176 21.70 2.98 28.30
CA LEU A 176 22.25 4.33 28.43
C LEU A 176 21.08 5.18 28.94
N ALA A 177 20.84 5.31 30.24
CA ALA A 177 21.75 5.95 31.20
C ALA A 177 22.21 7.31 30.64
N GLY A 178 21.35 8.32 30.79
CA GLY A 178 21.49 9.00 32.08
C GLY A 178 21.19 10.49 32.13
N GLN A 179 20.60 11.13 31.12
CA GLN A 179 20.03 12.46 31.31
C GLN A 179 18.66 12.58 30.64
N THR A 180 17.62 12.48 31.46
CA THR A 180 16.27 12.94 31.13
C THR A 180 16.29 14.45 31.23
N LEU A 181 16.25 15.15 30.09
CA LEU A 181 16.05 16.60 30.08
C LEU A 181 14.56 16.85 30.36
N THR A 182 14.23 17.18 31.60
CA THR A 182 12.88 17.62 31.97
C THR A 182 12.75 19.08 31.53
N LEU A 183 11.97 19.32 30.48
CA LEU A 183 11.65 20.66 29.99
C LEU A 183 10.91 21.45 31.11
N PRO A 184 11.30 22.69 31.43
CA PRO A 184 10.56 23.55 32.35
C PRO A 184 9.19 23.94 31.81
N ASP A 185 8.22 24.15 32.72
CA ASP A 185 6.76 24.38 32.55
C ASP A 185 6.29 25.55 31.65
N THR A 186 7.06 25.97 30.64
CA THR A 186 6.71 27.14 29.79
C THR A 186 6.58 26.83 28.30
N SER A 187 6.52 25.55 27.91
CA SER A 187 6.20 25.11 26.55
C SER A 187 4.86 24.36 26.55
N PRO A 188 3.97 24.50 25.55
CA PRO A 188 2.68 23.79 25.52
C PRO A 188 2.82 22.25 25.55
N LEU A 189 4.03 21.71 25.37
CA LEU A 189 4.38 20.29 25.51
C LEU A 189 5.48 20.03 26.57
N ALA A 190 5.76 20.98 27.47
CA ALA A 190 6.86 20.90 28.45
C ALA A 190 6.77 19.70 29.42
N VAL A 191 5.56 19.25 29.69
CA VAL A 191 5.33 18.05 30.49
C VAL A 191 5.12 16.89 29.53
N PRO A 192 5.96 15.82 29.58
CA PRO A 192 5.81 14.68 28.69
C PRO A 192 4.35 14.20 28.69
N LEU A 193 3.73 14.07 27.52
CA LEU A 193 2.34 13.60 27.39
C LEU A 193 2.13 12.24 28.09
N VAL A 194 3.20 11.43 28.16
CA VAL A 194 3.29 10.21 28.98
C VAL A 194 2.91 10.43 30.45
N SER A 195 3.25 11.57 31.04
CA SER A 195 2.94 11.91 32.44
C SER A 195 1.54 12.54 32.61
N GLN A 196 0.89 12.97 31.52
CA GLN A 196 -0.46 13.52 31.50
C GLN A 196 -1.54 12.53 31.01
N GLN A 197 -1.23 11.22 31.03
CA GLN A 197 -2.12 10.18 30.50
C GLN A 197 -3.56 10.25 31.03
N ALA A 198 -3.76 10.62 32.30
CA ALA A 198 -5.11 10.73 32.88
C ALA A 198 -5.96 11.81 32.19
N ARG A 199 -5.41 13.02 32.00
CA ARG A 199 -6.09 14.13 31.32
C ARG A 199 -6.29 13.84 29.84
N LEU A 200 -5.29 13.24 29.20
CA LEU A 200 -5.39 12.84 27.79
C LEU A 200 -6.50 11.81 27.58
N ARG A 201 -6.63 10.80 28.47
CA ARG A 201 -7.70 9.81 28.39
C ARG A 201 -9.07 10.45 28.53
N GLU A 202 -9.24 11.33 29.52
CA GLU A 202 -10.51 12.03 29.76
C GLU A 202 -10.91 12.88 28.55
N ALA A 203 -9.98 13.65 28.01
CA ALA A 203 -10.22 14.52 26.87
C ALA A 203 -10.56 13.75 25.58
N ILE A 204 -9.84 12.66 25.28
CA ILE A 204 -10.08 11.87 24.06
C ILE A 204 -11.16 10.80 24.25
N GLY A 205 -11.76 10.68 25.43
CA GLY A 205 -12.76 9.68 25.78
C GLY A 205 -12.22 8.24 25.79
N ALA A 206 -10.94 8.05 26.10
CA ALA A 206 -10.33 6.73 26.21
C ALA A 206 -10.63 6.09 27.58
N SER A 207 -10.76 4.75 27.62
CA SER A 207 -11.04 4.01 28.85
C SER A 207 -9.93 4.20 29.90
N GLU A 208 -10.32 4.49 31.14
CA GLU A 208 -9.42 4.82 32.27
C GLU A 208 -8.34 3.76 32.54
N ARG A 209 -8.60 2.49 32.20
CA ARG A 209 -7.74 1.35 32.55
C ARG A 209 -6.66 1.00 31.51
N GLN A 210 -6.63 1.66 30.35
CA GLN A 210 -5.74 1.26 29.25
C GLN A 210 -4.55 2.23 29.07
N PRO A 211 -3.30 1.72 28.93
CA PRO A 211 -2.15 2.55 28.63
C PRO A 211 -2.29 3.18 27.24
N LEU A 212 -2.07 4.50 27.16
CA LEU A 212 -1.93 5.19 25.88
C LEU A 212 -0.48 5.05 25.40
N ASN A 213 -0.31 4.72 24.13
CA ASN A 213 0.98 4.73 23.47
C ASN A 213 0.95 5.79 22.37
N GLY A 214 1.74 6.84 22.51
CA GLY A 214 1.87 7.88 21.49
C GLY A 214 3.07 7.69 20.59
N LYS A 215 2.90 8.10 19.33
CA LYS A 215 3.94 8.23 18.32
C LYS A 215 3.74 9.57 17.61
N GLY A 216 4.74 10.42 17.66
CA GLY A 216 4.80 11.68 16.93
C GLY A 216 6.23 12.20 17.02
N THR A 217 6.82 12.58 15.89
CA THR A 217 8.22 13.02 15.83
C THR A 217 8.30 14.35 15.11
N LEU A 218 9.05 15.29 15.67
CA LEU A 218 9.45 16.51 15.01
C LEU A 218 10.96 16.41 14.72
N ASP A 219 11.31 16.44 13.44
CA ASP A 219 12.68 16.36 12.98
C ASP A 219 13.15 17.75 12.55
N PHE A 220 14.32 18.17 13.01
CA PHE A 220 14.93 19.47 12.69
C PHE A 220 16.45 19.39 12.68
N THR A 221 17.11 20.29 11.95
CA THR A 221 18.57 20.29 11.82
C THR A 221 19.21 21.31 12.75
N LEU A 222 20.27 20.90 13.42
CA LEU A 222 21.07 21.69 14.34
C LEU A 222 22.48 21.82 13.81
N GLU A 223 23.13 22.93 14.12
CA GLU A 223 24.56 23.15 13.93
C GLU A 223 25.19 23.39 15.30
N ASP A 224 26.23 22.63 15.64
CA ASP A 224 27.05 22.86 16.84
C ASP A 224 28.05 24.00 16.59
N GLY A 225 28.60 24.60 17.64
CA GLY A 225 29.60 25.68 17.55
C GLY A 225 30.88 25.32 16.80
N SER A 226 31.08 24.03 16.50
CA SER A 226 32.13 23.49 15.63
C SER A 226 31.80 23.51 14.12
N GLY A 227 30.59 23.95 13.74
CA GLY A 227 30.06 23.91 12.36
C GLY A 227 29.57 22.52 11.92
N GLN A 228 29.55 21.52 12.81
CA GLN A 228 29.02 20.19 12.51
C GLN A 228 27.50 20.19 12.58
N ARG A 229 26.84 19.63 11.56
CA ARG A 229 25.38 19.53 11.50
C ARG A 229 24.86 18.19 12.03
N PHE A 230 23.75 18.25 12.75
CA PHE A 230 23.05 17.11 13.34
C PHE A 230 21.56 17.17 13.00
N THR A 231 20.95 16.05 12.64
CA THR A 231 19.49 15.92 12.61
C THR A 231 19.02 15.51 13.99
N ALA A 232 18.23 16.37 14.62
CA ALA A 232 17.57 16.12 15.90
C ALA A 232 16.12 15.67 15.64
N GLN A 233 15.71 14.60 16.32
CA GLN A 233 14.36 14.05 16.30
C GLN A 233 13.79 14.10 17.72
N LEU A 234 12.75 14.93 17.90
CA LEU A 234 12.02 15.07 19.14
C LEU A 234 10.78 14.18 19.12
N ASP A 235 10.71 13.20 20.02
CA ASP A 235 9.51 12.42 20.28
C ASP A 235 8.51 13.27 21.08
N LEU A 236 7.43 13.68 20.43
CA LEU A 236 6.39 14.55 20.98
C LEU A 236 5.65 13.88 22.14
N TYR A 237 5.54 12.55 22.15
CA TYR A 237 4.83 11.83 23.20
C TYR A 237 5.69 11.68 24.46
N SER A 238 6.95 11.23 24.28
CA SER A 238 7.84 10.93 25.40
C SER A 238 8.72 12.11 25.83
N GLY A 239 8.78 13.18 25.04
CA GLY A 239 9.68 14.33 25.25
C GLY A 239 11.15 13.99 25.02
N LYS A 240 11.45 12.85 24.40
CA LYS A 240 12.84 12.38 24.20
C LYS A 240 13.42 12.95 22.92
N LEU A 241 14.61 13.50 23.02
CA LEU A 241 15.38 13.97 21.88
C LEU A 241 16.42 12.92 21.45
N LYS A 242 16.53 12.67 20.15
CA LYS A 242 17.59 11.85 19.53
C LYS A 242 18.33 12.69 18.51
N GLY A 243 19.66 12.68 18.52
CA GLY A 243 20.49 13.36 17.51
C GLY A 243 21.27 12.35 16.67
N GLN A 244 21.34 12.56 15.36
CA GLN A 244 22.22 11.82 14.44
C GLN A 244 23.06 12.82 13.63
N PRO A 245 24.37 12.58 13.43
CA PRO A 245 25.19 13.47 12.62
C PRO A 245 24.74 13.43 11.15
N VAL A 246 24.64 14.60 10.51
CA VAL A 246 24.28 14.72 9.10
C VAL A 246 25.42 14.11 8.27
N GLY A 247 25.11 13.07 7.48
CA GLY A 247 26.08 12.36 6.64
C GLY A 247 26.39 10.92 7.05
N GLN A 248 25.83 10.41 8.17
CA GLN A 248 25.65 8.97 8.30
C GLN A 248 24.43 8.57 7.48
N ASP A 249 24.66 7.91 6.35
CA ASP A 249 23.62 7.25 5.58
C ASP A 249 22.74 6.44 6.54
N GLN A 250 21.48 6.86 6.72
CA GLN A 250 20.49 5.97 7.29
C GLN A 250 20.55 4.70 6.43
N PRO A 251 20.68 3.50 7.01
CA PRO A 251 20.59 2.27 6.24
C PRO A 251 19.15 2.16 5.71
N GLY A 252 18.89 2.80 4.57
CA GLY A 252 17.56 3.12 4.12
C GLY A 252 17.51 3.12 2.60
N ALA A 253 16.62 2.27 2.09
CA ALA A 253 16.19 2.19 0.71
C ALA A 253 17.16 1.44 -0.23
N GLY A 254 17.57 0.23 0.18
CA GLY A 254 17.80 -0.80 -0.83
C GLY A 254 16.55 -0.98 -1.70
N LEU A 255 16.70 -1.27 -2.99
CA LEU A 255 15.56 -1.45 -3.92
C LEU A 255 14.50 -2.42 -3.37
N GLY A 256 14.92 -3.48 -2.70
CA GLY A 256 14.00 -4.46 -2.10
C GLY A 256 13.15 -3.88 -0.96
N GLU A 257 13.71 -3.00 -0.13
CA GLU A 257 12.97 -2.33 0.94
C GLU A 257 11.97 -1.33 0.37
N THR A 258 12.40 -0.58 -0.65
CA THR A 258 11.53 0.37 -1.37
C THR A 258 10.34 -0.34 -2.03
N LEU A 259 10.61 -1.43 -2.74
CA LEU A 259 9.55 -2.25 -3.36
C LEU A 259 8.62 -2.87 -2.31
N THR A 260 9.17 -3.30 -1.17
CA THR A 260 8.37 -3.84 -0.06
C THR A 260 7.49 -2.75 0.56
N HIS A 261 8.01 -1.54 0.73
CA HIS A 261 7.26 -0.39 1.23
C HIS A 261 6.11 -0.03 0.29
N LEU A 262 6.39 0.11 -1.02
CA LEU A 262 5.37 0.37 -2.04
C LEU A 262 4.32 -0.74 -2.10
N HIS A 263 4.73 -2.01 -2.01
CA HIS A 263 3.82 -3.15 -2.05
C HIS A 263 2.92 -3.25 -0.82
N LYS A 264 3.43 -2.90 0.37
CA LYS A 264 2.65 -2.92 1.63
C LYS A 264 1.84 -1.64 1.84
N GLN A 265 2.02 -0.63 1.00
CA GLN A 265 1.27 0.62 1.10
C GLN A 265 -0.15 0.42 0.56
N HIS A 266 -1.13 0.56 1.44
CA HIS A 266 -2.55 0.43 1.16
C HIS A 266 -3.36 1.51 1.89
N GLY A 267 -4.56 1.78 1.40
CA GLY A 267 -5.53 2.70 1.99
C GLY A 267 -5.44 4.12 1.45
N TYR A 268 -6.58 4.81 1.53
CA TYR A 268 -6.72 6.21 1.13
C TYR A 268 -6.21 7.12 2.26
N LYS A 269 -5.06 7.75 2.02
CA LYS A 269 -4.40 8.68 2.96
C LYS A 269 -4.49 10.13 2.45
N SER A 270 -3.98 11.08 3.23
CA SER A 270 -4.13 12.53 2.99
C SER A 270 -3.29 13.08 1.83
N SER A 271 -2.23 12.39 1.41
CA SER A 271 -1.39 12.85 0.29
C SER A 271 -1.99 12.44 -1.07
N VAL A 272 -1.95 13.36 -2.05
CA VAL A 272 -2.43 13.14 -3.43
C VAL A 272 -1.74 11.94 -4.09
N LEU A 273 -0.44 11.75 -3.82
CA LEU A 273 0.32 10.64 -4.41
C LEU A 273 -0.09 9.29 -3.81
N GLU A 274 -0.37 9.26 -2.50
CA GLU A 274 -0.86 8.06 -1.83
C GLU A 274 -2.30 7.72 -2.26
N TRP A 275 -3.13 8.74 -2.51
CA TRP A 275 -4.47 8.56 -3.09
C TRP A 275 -4.39 7.98 -4.51
N LEU A 276 -3.54 8.54 -5.37
CA LEU A 276 -3.35 8.03 -6.74
C LEU A 276 -2.84 6.58 -6.72
N TRP A 277 -1.91 6.26 -5.82
CA TRP A 277 -1.42 4.91 -5.63
C TRP A 277 -2.55 3.95 -5.22
N ALA A 278 -3.41 4.35 -4.28
CA ALA A 278 -4.58 3.55 -3.89
C ALA A 278 -5.51 3.25 -5.08
N VAL A 279 -5.73 4.21 -5.99
CA VAL A 279 -6.51 3.99 -7.22
C VAL A 279 -5.83 2.98 -8.15
N VAL A 280 -4.51 3.07 -8.31
CA VAL A 280 -3.73 2.10 -9.12
C VAL A 280 -3.88 0.68 -8.55
N VAL A 281 -3.83 0.53 -7.22
CA VAL A 281 -4.03 -0.77 -6.55
C VAL A 281 -5.45 -1.30 -6.80
N ASP A 282 -6.48 -0.45 -6.72
CA ASP A 282 -7.87 -0.86 -7.01
C ASP A 282 -8.05 -1.30 -8.47
N VAL A 283 -7.48 -0.56 -9.42
CA VAL A 283 -7.49 -0.95 -10.85
C VAL A 283 -6.80 -2.30 -11.05
N MET A 284 -5.66 -2.52 -10.39
CA MET A 284 -4.93 -3.80 -10.47
C MET A 284 -5.78 -4.96 -9.90
N ALA A 285 -6.46 -4.74 -8.77
CA ALA A 285 -7.37 -5.71 -8.18
C ALA A 285 -8.52 -6.07 -9.15
N CYS A 286 -9.15 -5.06 -9.76
CA CYS A 286 -10.20 -5.27 -10.77
C CYS A 286 -9.68 -6.07 -11.98
N VAL A 287 -8.47 -5.75 -12.47
CA VAL A 287 -7.86 -6.46 -13.61
C VAL A 287 -7.56 -7.92 -13.26
N MET A 288 -7.06 -8.22 -12.06
CA MET A 288 -6.80 -9.59 -11.60
C MET A 288 -8.09 -10.42 -11.52
N VAL A 289 -9.16 -9.85 -10.95
CA VAL A 289 -10.47 -10.51 -10.89
C VAL A 289 -11.01 -10.73 -12.31
N MET A 290 -10.99 -9.69 -13.15
CA MET A 290 -11.45 -9.79 -14.53
C MET A 290 -10.68 -10.85 -15.32
N TRP A 291 -9.35 -10.92 -15.17
CA TRP A 291 -8.52 -11.90 -15.85
C TRP A 291 -8.89 -13.34 -15.47
N GLY A 292 -9.18 -13.61 -14.19
CA GLY A 292 -9.67 -14.91 -13.74
C GLY A 292 -11.05 -15.24 -14.32
N LEU A 293 -11.97 -14.28 -14.30
CA LEU A 293 -13.33 -14.44 -14.83
C LEU A 293 -13.34 -14.67 -16.35
N THR A 294 -12.52 -13.94 -17.11
CA THR A 294 -12.43 -14.12 -18.56
C THR A 294 -11.77 -15.46 -18.93
N GLY A 295 -10.83 -15.95 -18.12
CA GLY A 295 -10.26 -17.29 -18.27
C GLY A 295 -11.30 -18.38 -18.06
N LEU A 296 -12.13 -18.25 -17.01
CA LEU A 296 -13.25 -19.15 -16.73
C LEU A 296 -14.32 -19.12 -17.83
N TRP A 297 -14.66 -17.92 -18.31
CA TRP A 297 -15.57 -17.73 -19.43
C TRP A 297 -15.08 -18.40 -20.71
N MET A 298 -13.80 -18.25 -21.06
CA MET A 298 -13.20 -18.90 -22.23
C MET A 298 -13.19 -20.42 -22.11
N TRP A 299 -12.91 -20.95 -20.93
CA TRP A 299 -12.97 -22.39 -20.66
C TRP A 299 -14.36 -22.95 -20.87
N TRP A 300 -15.38 -22.23 -20.39
CA TRP A 300 -16.77 -22.60 -20.62
C TRP A 300 -17.09 -22.70 -22.11
N GLN A 301 -16.64 -21.77 -22.94
CA GLN A 301 -16.93 -21.79 -24.38
C GLN A 301 -16.24 -22.94 -25.14
N MET A 302 -15.05 -23.38 -24.73
CA MET A 302 -14.23 -24.31 -25.53
C MET A 302 -14.48 -25.79 -25.17
N LYS A 303 -15.54 -26.38 -25.74
CA LYS A 303 -15.96 -27.78 -25.51
C LYS A 303 -14.83 -28.82 -25.52
N ARG A 304 -13.91 -28.74 -26.49
CA ARG A 304 -12.79 -29.70 -26.64
C ARG A 304 -11.74 -29.62 -25.50
N ARG A 305 -11.59 -28.46 -24.85
CA ARG A 305 -10.58 -28.23 -23.79
C ARG A 305 -11.16 -28.28 -22.38
N ARG A 306 -12.47 -28.49 -22.25
CA ARG A 306 -13.18 -28.58 -20.96
C ARG A 306 -12.59 -29.59 -19.98
N PRO A 307 -12.27 -30.85 -20.34
CA PRO A 307 -11.82 -31.82 -19.35
C PRO A 307 -10.47 -31.44 -18.73
N LEU A 308 -9.50 -31.02 -19.56
CA LEU A 308 -8.19 -30.60 -19.06
C LEU A 308 -8.28 -29.33 -18.20
N GLY A 309 -9.07 -28.34 -18.62
CA GLY A 309 -9.29 -27.15 -17.82
C GLY A 309 -10.02 -27.45 -16.51
N GLY A 310 -10.99 -28.37 -16.52
CA GLY A 310 -11.70 -28.80 -15.32
C GLY A 310 -10.79 -29.49 -14.31
N LEU A 311 -9.88 -30.35 -14.79
CA LEU A 311 -8.86 -30.97 -13.95
C LEU A 311 -7.95 -29.93 -13.29
N LEU A 312 -7.48 -28.94 -14.07
CA LEU A 312 -6.63 -27.85 -13.56
C LEU A 312 -7.37 -26.98 -12.54
N MET A 313 -8.65 -26.68 -12.78
CA MET A 313 -9.48 -25.93 -11.84
C MET A 313 -9.66 -26.68 -10.53
N ALA A 314 -9.98 -27.99 -10.60
CA ALA A 314 -10.14 -28.84 -9.43
C ALA A 314 -8.82 -28.93 -8.64
N ALA A 315 -7.68 -29.08 -9.32
CA ALA A 315 -6.37 -29.07 -8.69
C ALA A 315 -6.06 -27.72 -8.02
N GLY A 316 -6.38 -26.60 -8.68
CA GLY A 316 -6.20 -25.26 -8.13
C GLY A 316 -7.06 -25.01 -6.88
N ILE A 317 -8.34 -25.39 -6.91
CA ILE A 317 -9.26 -25.30 -5.77
C ILE A 317 -8.78 -26.20 -4.62
N GLY A 318 -8.42 -27.44 -4.92
CA GLY A 318 -7.91 -28.39 -3.93
C GLY A 318 -6.62 -27.89 -3.27
N LEU A 319 -5.68 -27.35 -4.05
CA LEU A 319 -4.45 -26.75 -3.53
C LEU A 319 -4.75 -25.52 -2.67
N SER A 320 -5.64 -24.63 -3.12
CA SER A 320 -6.04 -23.45 -2.35
C SER A 320 -6.68 -23.83 -1.02
N ALA A 321 -7.55 -24.84 -1.00
CA ALA A 321 -8.19 -25.32 0.21
C ALA A 321 -7.18 -25.99 1.16
N ALA A 322 -6.29 -26.83 0.64
CA ALA A 322 -5.25 -27.48 1.42
C ALA A 322 -4.30 -26.47 2.07
N LEU A 323 -3.85 -25.46 1.31
CA LEU A 323 -3.01 -24.38 1.84
C LEU A 323 -3.77 -23.51 2.86
N GLY A 324 -5.03 -23.16 2.56
CA GLY A 324 -5.87 -22.38 3.46
C GLY A 324 -6.09 -23.07 4.80
N LEU A 325 -6.46 -24.35 4.79
CA LEU A 325 -6.66 -25.15 5.99
C LEU A 325 -5.34 -25.40 6.74
N GLY A 326 -4.26 -25.70 6.02
CA GLY A 326 -2.95 -25.96 6.61
C GLY A 326 -2.35 -24.73 7.29
N LEU A 327 -2.45 -23.56 6.65
CA LEU A 327 -2.01 -22.30 7.26
C LEU A 327 -2.93 -21.88 8.41
N HIS A 328 -4.23 -22.15 8.33
CA HIS A 328 -5.16 -21.84 9.42
C HIS A 328 -4.96 -22.71 10.66
N ALA A 329 -4.67 -24.00 10.49
CA ALA A 329 -4.38 -24.91 11.60
C ALA A 329 -3.05 -24.62 12.30
N GLY A 330 -2.14 -23.88 11.65
CA GLY A 330 -0.86 -23.46 12.21
C GLY A 330 -0.85 -22.09 12.89
N MET A 331 -1.96 -21.34 12.83
CA MET A 331 -2.16 -20.05 13.52
C MET A 331 -2.85 -20.26 14.87
#